data_AF-E2NN43-F1
#
_entry.id   AF-E2NN43-F1
#
_cell.length_a   1.000
_cell.length_b   1.000
_cell.length_c   1.000
_cell.angle_alpha   90.00
_cell.angle_beta   90.00
_cell.angle_gamma   90.00
#
_symmetry.space_group_name_H-M   'P 1'
#
loop_
_entity.id
_entity.type
_entity.pdbx_description
1 polymer ?
#
loop_
_entity_poly.entity_id
_entity_poly.type
_entity_poly.pdbx_seq_one_letter_code
_entity_poly.pdbx_strand_id
1 'polypeptide(L)'
;NSYSGSTVCHTGYEKADYSDRSFVTRMDNLGNPDVLLVFGGTNDSWAKAPIGSYQYADWTKADLYSFRPAFCRLMDYLTKRYPDTRIYNITNTELSEDVINSMDEICRHYGVTNIHLRDIDKQWGHPSIKGMKSICEQVWDKIGKQD
;
A
#
# COMPACT_ATOMS: atom_id res chain seq x y z
N ASN A 1 7.36 2.18 -10.06
CA ASN A 1 8.43 1.97 -9.05
C ASN A 1 7.99 0.81 -8.15
N SER A 2 8.39 -0.42 -8.46
CA SER A 2 7.99 -1.64 -7.72
C SER A 2 9.23 -2.41 -7.30
N TYR A 3 9.22 -3.02 -6.11
CA TYR A 3 10.38 -3.70 -5.53
C TYR A 3 9.95 -4.97 -4.79
N SER A 4 10.51 -6.12 -5.16
CA SER A 4 10.16 -7.43 -4.57
C SER A 4 10.48 -7.50 -3.08
N GLY A 5 9.55 -8.02 -2.28
CA GLY A 5 9.71 -8.17 -0.83
C GLY A 5 9.69 -6.86 -0.04
N SER A 6 9.53 -5.70 -0.68
CA SER A 6 9.48 -4.41 0.03
C SER A 6 8.21 -4.25 0.87
N THR A 7 8.36 -3.64 2.04
CA THR A 7 7.29 -3.29 2.98
C THR A 7 6.86 -1.83 2.80
N VAL A 8 5.67 -1.49 3.29
CA VAL A 8 5.25 -0.09 3.43
C VAL A 8 6.10 0.59 4.50
N CYS A 9 6.15 -0.01 5.69
CA CYS A 9 6.97 0.48 6.80
C CYS A 9 8.44 0.07 6.66
N HIS A 10 9.29 0.56 7.56
CA HIS A 10 10.71 0.23 7.58
C HIS A 10 11.02 -1.13 8.23
N THR A 11 10.05 -1.83 8.81
CA THR A 11 10.28 -3.18 9.38
C THR A 11 10.02 -4.26 8.34
N GLY A 12 11.08 -4.97 7.95
CA GLY A 12 11.04 -6.12 7.05
C GLY A 12 10.92 -7.47 7.76
N TYR A 13 11.11 -8.54 6.99
CA TYR A 13 11.17 -9.91 7.49
C TYR A 13 12.28 -10.07 8.55
N GLU A 14 12.05 -10.93 9.54
CA GLU A 14 12.99 -11.17 10.65
C GLU A 14 13.41 -9.89 11.39
N LYS A 15 12.52 -8.87 11.40
CA LYS A 15 12.76 -7.53 11.97
C LYS A 15 13.93 -6.78 11.31
N ALA A 16 14.28 -7.14 10.07
CA ALA A 16 15.30 -6.43 9.30
C ALA A 16 14.89 -4.98 9.03
N ASP A 17 15.88 -4.10 8.92
CA ASP A 17 15.66 -2.71 8.53
C ASP A 17 15.52 -2.61 7.00
N TYR A 18 14.34 -2.24 6.54
CA TYR A 18 13.97 -2.04 5.14
C TYR A 18 13.84 -0.55 4.77
N SER A 19 14.42 0.36 5.56
CA SER A 19 14.46 1.80 5.24
C SER A 19 15.16 2.12 3.92
N ASP A 20 15.94 1.19 3.34
CA ASP A 20 16.53 1.29 2.00
C ASP A 20 15.52 1.07 0.85
N ARG A 21 14.43 0.35 1.11
CA ARG A 21 13.51 -0.18 0.07
C ARG A 21 12.03 0.01 0.35
N SER A 22 11.65 0.53 1.52
CA SER A 22 10.25 0.70 1.90
C SER A 22 9.48 1.60 0.93
N PHE A 23 8.14 1.53 0.93
CA PHE A 23 7.34 2.43 0.09
C PHE A 23 7.51 3.88 0.54
N VAL A 24 7.59 4.14 1.85
CA VAL A 24 7.84 5.48 2.40
C VAL A 24 9.18 6.03 1.90
N THR A 25 10.18 5.19 1.67
CA THR A 25 11.47 5.64 1.09
C THR A 25 11.38 5.98 -0.39
N ARG A 26 10.46 5.37 -1.14
CA ARG A 26 10.42 5.42 -2.62
C ARG A 26 9.28 6.26 -3.20
N MET A 27 8.44 6.85 -2.35
CA MET A 27 7.22 7.58 -2.71
C MET A 27 7.46 8.88 -3.51
N ASP A 28 8.69 9.40 -3.53
CA ASP A 28 9.07 10.63 -4.23
C ASP A 28 9.55 10.40 -5.67
N ASN A 29 9.88 9.16 -6.03
CA ASN A 29 10.38 8.79 -7.36
C ASN A 29 9.31 8.07 -8.20
N LEU A 30 8.26 8.80 -8.59
CA LEU A 30 7.11 8.28 -9.36
C LEU A 30 6.80 9.06 -10.65
N GLY A 31 7.59 10.08 -11.01
CA GLY A 31 7.37 10.91 -12.19
C GLY A 31 6.24 11.93 -12.01
N ASN A 32 5.44 12.16 -13.06
CA ASN A 32 4.27 13.05 -13.05
C ASN A 32 3.02 12.32 -13.60
N PRO A 33 2.44 11.38 -12.85
CA PRO A 33 1.36 10.53 -13.36
C PRO A 33 -0.03 11.18 -13.24
N ASP A 34 -0.93 10.89 -14.18
CA ASP A 34 -2.37 11.23 -14.03
C ASP A 34 -3.11 10.24 -13.10
N VAL A 35 -2.62 9.01 -13.01
CA VAL A 35 -3.16 7.94 -12.17
C VAL A 35 -2.02 7.26 -11.42
N LEU A 36 -2.17 7.08 -10.10
CA LEU A 36 -1.22 6.36 -9.27
C LEU A 36 -1.91 5.20 -8.54
N LEU A 37 -1.37 3.99 -8.72
CA LEU A 37 -1.84 2.77 -8.05
C LEU A 37 -0.83 2.38 -6.98
N VAL A 38 -1.25 2.41 -5.71
CA VAL A 38 -0.47 1.95 -4.56
C VAL A 38 -0.88 0.53 -4.23
N PHE A 39 -0.01 -0.45 -4.48
CA PHE A 39 -0.29 -1.86 -4.21
C PHE A 39 0.77 -2.45 -3.26
N GLY A 40 0.55 -2.27 -1.95
CA GLY A 40 1.48 -2.62 -0.88
C GLY A 40 0.81 -3.35 0.28
N GLY A 41 1.54 -3.53 1.39
CA GLY A 41 1.01 -4.10 2.64
C GLY A 41 1.10 -5.62 2.77
N THR A 42 1.26 -6.36 1.66
CA THR A 42 1.41 -7.82 1.70
C THR A 42 2.61 -8.25 2.56
N ASN A 43 3.78 -7.65 2.32
CA ASN A 43 4.99 -7.99 3.07
C ASN A 43 4.91 -7.53 4.53
N ASP A 44 4.30 -6.37 4.82
CA ASP A 44 4.10 -5.90 6.20
C ASP A 44 3.27 -6.91 7.01
N SER A 45 2.22 -7.45 6.39
CA SER A 45 1.37 -8.48 6.99
C SER A 45 2.14 -9.80 7.20
N TRP A 46 2.82 -10.30 6.18
CA TRP A 46 3.51 -11.60 6.25
C TRP A 46 4.76 -11.56 7.13
N ALA A 47 5.50 -10.44 7.13
CA ALA A 47 6.62 -10.20 8.02
C ALA A 47 6.17 -9.94 9.48
N LYS A 48 4.87 -9.76 9.71
CA LYS A 48 4.29 -9.39 11.01
C LYS A 48 4.93 -8.11 11.55
N ALA A 49 5.05 -7.11 10.68
CA ALA A 49 5.55 -5.80 11.06
C ALA A 49 4.68 -5.21 12.18
N PRO A 50 5.27 -4.45 13.13
CA PRO A 50 4.49 -3.81 14.19
C PRO A 50 3.36 -2.95 13.61
N ILE A 51 2.14 -3.11 14.10
CA ILE A 51 0.99 -2.34 13.57
C ILE A 51 1.07 -0.87 13.97
N GLY A 52 1.47 -0.58 15.21
CA GLY A 52 1.52 0.78 15.76
C GLY A 52 0.13 1.42 15.92
N SER A 53 0.14 2.75 16.03
CA SER A 53 -1.07 3.57 16.20
C SER A 53 -1.31 4.42 14.96
N TYR A 54 -2.56 4.82 14.73
CA TYR A 54 -2.85 5.81 13.70
C TYR A 54 -2.18 7.13 14.05
N GLN A 55 -1.45 7.71 13.09
CA GLN A 55 -0.70 8.95 13.25
C GLN A 55 -0.78 9.75 11.95
N TYR A 56 -1.39 10.93 11.99
CA TYR A 56 -1.71 11.73 10.80
C TYR A 56 -0.83 12.97 10.62
N ALA A 57 0.17 13.16 11.48
CA ALA A 57 1.16 14.23 11.41
C ALA A 57 2.42 13.87 12.23
N ASP A 58 3.46 14.69 12.09
CA ASP A 58 4.65 14.70 12.97
C ASP A 58 5.34 13.35 13.13
N TRP A 59 5.43 12.58 12.03
CA TRP A 59 6.10 11.27 12.01
C TRP A 59 7.60 11.38 12.30
N THR A 60 8.05 10.67 13.33
CA THR A 60 9.47 10.44 13.58
C THR A 60 9.97 9.25 12.75
N LYS A 61 11.29 9.14 12.58
CA LYS A 61 11.89 7.95 11.93
C LYS A 61 11.48 6.64 12.64
N ALA A 62 11.36 6.66 13.97
CA ALA A 62 10.98 5.48 14.75
C ALA A 62 9.54 5.04 14.46
N ASP A 63 8.62 5.99 14.30
CA ASP A 63 7.22 5.70 14.00
C ASP A 63 7.07 4.93 12.67
N LEU A 64 7.93 5.24 11.69
CA LEU A 64 7.91 4.64 10.36
C LEU A 64 8.34 3.17 10.33
N TYR A 65 8.79 2.59 11.44
CA TYR A 65 8.96 1.14 11.58
C TYR A 65 7.63 0.42 11.87
N SER A 66 6.56 1.14 12.18
CA SER A 66 5.22 0.58 12.34
C SER A 66 4.34 0.83 11.11
N PHE A 67 3.41 -0.08 10.85
CA PHE A 67 2.57 -0.08 9.65
C PHE A 67 1.65 1.15 9.57
N ARG A 68 0.85 1.42 10.61
CA ARG A 68 -0.13 2.53 10.59
C ARG A 68 0.52 3.89 10.39
N PRO A 69 1.57 4.29 11.15
CA PRO A 69 2.24 5.57 10.90
C PRO A 69 2.87 5.63 9.50
N ALA A 70 3.51 4.56 9.04
CA ALA A 70 4.13 4.53 7.71
C ALA A 70 3.09 4.65 6.58
N PHE A 71 1.96 3.96 6.66
CA PHE A 71 0.91 4.04 5.65
C PHE A 71 0.20 5.41 5.68
N CYS A 72 -0.02 5.99 6.86
CA CYS A 72 -0.48 7.38 6.97
C CYS A 72 0.50 8.35 6.31
N ARG A 73 1.80 8.23 6.60
CA ARG A 73 2.86 9.07 6.03
C ARG A 73 2.95 8.93 4.51
N LEU A 74 2.73 7.73 3.98
CA LEU A 74 2.68 7.47 2.55
C LEU A 74 1.49 8.18 1.90
N MET A 75 0.27 8.00 2.43
CA MET A 75 -0.94 8.61 1.87
C MET A 75 -0.92 10.14 1.97
N ASP A 76 -0.48 10.70 3.10
CA ASP A 76 -0.32 12.15 3.28
C ASP A 76 0.59 12.75 2.20
N TYR A 77 1.74 12.12 1.98
CA TYR A 77 2.69 12.63 1.02
C TYR A 77 2.21 12.50 -0.42
N LEU A 78 1.65 11.35 -0.79
CA LEU A 78 1.18 11.14 -2.16
C LEU A 78 0.05 12.12 -2.50
N THR A 79 -0.92 12.31 -1.60
CA THR A 79 -2.05 13.23 -1.83
C THR A 79 -1.63 14.70 -1.90
N LYS A 80 -0.61 15.11 -1.14
CA LYS A 80 -0.07 16.48 -1.21
C LYS A 80 0.88 16.70 -2.38
N ARG A 81 1.71 15.70 -2.71
CA ARG A 81 2.74 15.80 -3.75
C ARG A 81 2.13 15.73 -5.16
N TYR A 82 1.03 15.02 -5.30
CA TYR A 82 0.37 14.73 -6.57
C TYR A 82 -1.11 15.17 -6.52
N PRO A 83 -1.39 16.48 -6.37
CA PRO A 83 -2.75 16.99 -6.10
C PRO A 83 -3.74 16.75 -7.24
N ASP A 84 -3.25 16.69 -8.49
CA ASP A 84 -4.07 16.46 -9.69
C ASP A 84 -4.11 14.97 -10.10
N THR A 85 -3.39 14.10 -9.40
CA THR A 85 -3.31 12.67 -9.71
C THR A 85 -4.44 11.92 -9.03
N ARG A 86 -5.11 11.03 -9.78
CA ARG A 86 -6.07 10.09 -9.18
C ARG A 86 -5.32 8.94 -8.51
N ILE A 87 -5.33 8.94 -7.17
CA ILE A 87 -4.64 7.94 -6.36
C ILE A 87 -5.62 6.86 -5.92
N TYR A 88 -5.22 5.59 -6.11
CA TYR A 88 -5.96 4.41 -5.66
C TYR A 88 -5.03 3.52 -4.83
N ASN A 89 -5.53 3.02 -3.72
CA ASN A 89 -4.88 1.92 -3.00
C ASN A 89 -5.48 0.58 -3.45
N ILE A 90 -4.66 -0.46 -3.49
CA ILE A 90 -5.08 -1.82 -3.80
C ILE A 90 -4.71 -2.69 -2.59
N THR A 91 -5.72 -3.28 -1.97
CA THR A 91 -5.57 -4.22 -0.85
C THR A 91 -5.57 -5.65 -1.40
N ASN A 92 -4.49 -6.39 -1.15
CA ASN A 92 -4.39 -7.80 -1.54
C ASN A 92 -5.34 -8.68 -0.72
N THR A 93 -5.62 -9.89 -1.22
CA THR A 93 -6.31 -10.93 -0.45
C THR A 93 -5.36 -11.60 0.55
N GLU A 94 -5.93 -12.23 1.59
CA GLU A 94 -5.20 -13.08 2.55
C GLU A 94 -4.16 -12.31 3.38
N LEU A 95 -4.49 -11.07 3.75
CA LEU A 95 -3.74 -10.27 4.71
C LEU A 95 -4.37 -10.35 6.10
N SER A 96 -3.59 -10.04 7.13
CA SER A 96 -4.09 -9.88 8.50
C SER A 96 -5.15 -8.78 8.59
N GLU A 97 -6.19 -9.00 9.40
CA GLU A 97 -7.28 -8.03 9.63
C GLU A 97 -6.77 -6.65 10.06
N ASP A 98 -5.74 -6.60 10.91
CA ASP A 98 -5.15 -5.32 11.32
C ASP A 98 -4.62 -4.49 10.14
N VAL A 99 -3.98 -5.13 9.17
CA VAL A 99 -3.44 -4.47 7.98
C VAL A 99 -4.59 -4.02 7.06
N ILE A 100 -5.58 -4.89 6.84
CA ILE A 100 -6.75 -4.59 6.02
C ILE A 100 -7.53 -3.39 6.59
N ASN A 101 -7.94 -3.49 7.85
CA ASN A 101 -8.72 -2.45 8.53
C ASN A 101 -7.95 -1.12 8.62
N SER A 102 -6.62 -1.19 8.80
CA SER A 102 -5.79 0.01 8.82
C SER A 102 -5.71 0.68 7.46
N MET A 103 -5.55 -0.10 6.37
CA MET A 103 -5.55 0.48 5.02
C MET A 103 -6.89 1.11 4.69
N ASP A 104 -8.00 0.49 5.09
CA ASP A 104 -9.35 1.06 4.93
C ASP A 104 -9.51 2.39 5.64
N GLU A 105 -9.23 2.41 6.94
CA GLU A 105 -9.41 3.60 7.75
C GLU A 105 -8.52 4.76 7.29
N ILE A 106 -7.28 4.45 6.92
CA ILE A 106 -6.32 5.46 6.45
C ILE A 106 -6.69 5.96 5.04
N CYS A 107 -7.06 5.07 4.11
CA CYS A 107 -7.53 5.49 2.79
C CYS A 107 -8.77 6.39 2.91
N ARG A 108 -9.72 6.01 3.77
CA ARG A 108 -10.92 6.82 4.09
C ARG A 108 -10.54 8.20 4.63
N HIS A 109 -9.58 8.27 5.54
CA HIS A 109 -9.10 9.55 6.09
C HIS A 109 -8.56 10.49 5.01
N TYR A 110 -7.76 9.97 4.08
CA TYR A 110 -7.13 10.77 3.02
C TYR A 110 -7.96 10.91 1.73
N GLY A 111 -9.19 10.40 1.70
CA GLY A 111 -10.05 10.44 0.51
C GLY A 111 -9.54 9.58 -0.65
N VAL A 112 -8.72 8.56 -0.38
CA VAL A 112 -8.18 7.63 -1.37
C VAL A 112 -9.13 6.44 -1.51
N THR A 113 -9.46 6.05 -2.74
CA THR A 113 -10.27 4.85 -2.97
C THR A 113 -9.45 3.59 -2.70
N ASN A 114 -9.89 2.75 -1.76
CA ASN A 114 -9.28 1.44 -1.49
C ASN A 114 -10.00 0.32 -2.28
N ILE A 115 -9.27 -0.32 -3.19
CA ILE A 115 -9.75 -1.43 -4.01
C ILE A 115 -9.41 -2.74 -3.29
N HIS A 116 -10.42 -3.38 -2.72
CA HIS A 116 -10.29 -4.72 -2.15
C HIS A 116 -10.32 -5.76 -3.25
N LEU A 117 -9.18 -6.42 -3.46
CA LEU A 117 -9.13 -7.59 -4.30
C LEU A 117 -9.84 -8.75 -3.62
N ARG A 118 -10.48 -9.60 -4.42
CA ARG A 118 -11.12 -10.86 -3.99
C ARG A 118 -10.80 -11.97 -4.98
N ASP A 119 -10.82 -13.20 -4.51
CA ASP A 119 -10.73 -14.41 -5.35
C ASP A 119 -9.54 -14.39 -6.35
N ILE A 120 -8.35 -14.06 -5.84
CA ILE A 120 -7.12 -13.99 -6.65
C ILE A 120 -6.41 -15.35 -6.63
N ASP A 121 -6.31 -15.97 -7.80
CA ASP A 121 -5.56 -17.23 -7.99
C ASP A 121 -4.05 -17.00 -7.82
N LYS A 122 -3.40 -17.78 -6.95
CA LYS A 122 -2.00 -17.62 -6.59
C LYS A 122 -1.20 -18.91 -6.78
N GLN A 123 0.05 -18.75 -7.18
CA GLN A 123 1.10 -19.78 -7.20
C GLN A 123 2.26 -19.29 -6.34
N TRP A 124 2.61 -20.07 -5.31
CA TRP A 124 3.64 -19.70 -4.32
C TRP A 124 3.44 -18.31 -3.69
N GLY A 125 2.19 -17.99 -3.35
CA GLY A 125 1.82 -16.72 -2.72
C GLY A 125 1.72 -15.52 -3.69
N HIS A 126 2.13 -15.66 -4.94
CA HIS A 126 2.04 -14.60 -5.96
C HIS A 126 0.94 -14.88 -6.98
N PRO A 127 0.30 -13.86 -7.58
CA PRO A 127 -0.76 -14.07 -8.56
C PRO A 127 -0.27 -14.89 -9.77
N SER A 128 -1.05 -15.88 -10.19
CA SER A 128 -0.81 -16.61 -11.44
C SER A 128 -1.21 -15.76 -12.66
N ILE A 129 -1.14 -16.32 -13.88
CA ILE A 129 -1.71 -15.68 -15.08
C ILE A 129 -3.21 -15.36 -14.87
N LYS A 130 -3.97 -16.30 -14.28
CA LYS A 130 -5.39 -16.12 -13.96
C LYS A 130 -5.56 -15.05 -12.87
N GLY A 131 -4.70 -15.08 -11.84
CA GLY A 131 -4.69 -14.08 -10.78
C GLY A 131 -4.46 -12.67 -11.30
N MET A 132 -3.44 -12.47 -12.15
CA MET A 132 -3.14 -11.17 -12.75
C MET A 132 -4.30 -10.63 -13.60
N LYS A 133 -4.97 -11.51 -14.36
CA LYS A 133 -6.17 -11.12 -15.12
C LYS A 133 -7.29 -10.64 -14.18
N SER A 134 -7.55 -11.37 -13.10
CA SER A 134 -8.56 -11.00 -12.09
C SER A 134 -8.24 -9.65 -11.42
N ILE A 135 -6.97 -9.41 -11.07
CA ILE A 135 -6.52 -8.10 -10.55
C ILE A 135 -6.82 -6.99 -11.55
N CYS A 136 -6.46 -7.18 -12.82
CA CYS A 136 -6.68 -6.20 -13.87
C CYS A 136 -8.17 -5.85 -14.01
N GLU A 137 -9.04 -6.86 -14.06
CA GLU A 137 -10.49 -6.67 -14.19
C GLU A 137 -11.07 -5.91 -12.99
N GLN A 138 -10.70 -6.29 -11.76
CA GLN A 138 -11.19 -5.65 -10.54
C GLN A 138 -10.71 -4.20 -10.37
N VAL A 139 -9.46 -3.92 -10.76
CA VAL A 139 -8.92 -2.56 -10.77
C VAL A 139 -9.62 -1.73 -11.84
N TRP A 140 -9.74 -2.25 -13.07
CA TRP A 140 -10.42 -1.58 -14.18
C TRP A 140 -11.87 -1.21 -13.84
N ASP A 141 -12.58 -2.09 -13.13
CA ASP A 141 -13.94 -1.85 -12.67
C ASP A 141 -14.11 -0.62 -11.78
N LYS A 142 -13.03 -0.17 -11.13
CA LYS A 142 -13.00 1.02 -10.27
C LYS A 142 -12.43 2.25 -10.96
N ILE A 143 -11.42 2.08 -11.81
CA ILE A 143 -10.73 3.21 -12.45
C ILE A 143 -11.30 3.59 -13.82
N GLY A 144 -11.87 2.63 -14.55
CA GLY A 144 -12.28 2.79 -15.96
C GLY A 144 -13.69 3.32 -16.17
N LYS A 145 -14.49 3.48 -15.11
CA LYS A 145 -15.88 3.97 -15.17
C LYS A 145 -16.04 5.45 -14.84
N GLN A 146 -14.93 6.19 -14.79
CA GLN A 146 -14.96 7.64 -14.59
C GLN A 146 -14.80 8.31 -15.94
N ASP A 147 -15.95 8.60 -16.57
CA ASP A 147 -16.10 9.48 -17.73
C ASP A 147 -15.98 10.95 -17.32
#